data_AF-A0A7K3WLU3-F1
#
_entry.id   AF-A0A7K3WLU3-F1
#
_cell.length_a   1.000
_cell.length_b   1.000
_cell.length_c   1.000
_cell.angle_alpha   90.00
_cell.angle_beta   90.00
_cell.angle_gamma   90.00
#
_symmetry.space_group_name_H-M   'P 1'
#
loop_
_entity.id
_entity.type
_entity.pdbx_description
1 polymer ?
#
loop_
_entity_poly.entity_id
_entity_poly.type
_entity_poly.pdbx_seq_one_letter_code
_entity_poly.pdbx_strand_id
1 'polypeptide(L)'
;MKLNTRLPKVLRAPYQTELNSSKVLFAQKNLAIAWHHLERAHIIGQAYPFAHTHVHWLMLKFGFAIKSRKEILGQIPRLLVGGVKSFVGVIPVGNTGGANVPPLRPMEIPADLQNILNHR
;
A
#
# COMPACT_ATOMS: atom_id res chain seq x y z
N MET A 1 10.41 8.80 20.15
CA MET A 1 9.57 8.73 18.92
C MET A 1 8.53 7.65 19.12
N LYS A 2 7.23 7.91 18.88
CA LYS A 2 6.21 6.84 18.85
C LYS A 2 6.52 5.95 17.64
N LEU A 3 6.93 4.71 17.89
CA LEU A 3 7.10 3.72 16.83
C LEU A 3 5.70 3.23 16.44
N ASN A 4 5.17 3.75 15.33
CA ASN A 4 3.89 3.36 14.75
C ASN A 4 3.98 1.98 14.09
N THR A 5 4.32 0.95 14.88
CA THR A 5 4.57 -0.40 14.35
C THR A 5 3.31 -1.04 13.77
N ARG A 6 2.15 -0.78 14.39
CA ARG A 6 0.86 -1.40 14.04
C ARG A 6 -0.19 -0.38 13.66
N LEU A 7 -1.12 -0.82 12.83
CA LEU A 7 -2.26 -0.02 12.38
C LEU A 7 -3.24 0.29 13.55
N PRO A 8 -3.56 1.58 13.80
CA PRO A 8 -4.54 2.01 14.79
C PRO A 8 -5.92 1.43 14.51
N LYS A 9 -6.74 1.28 15.56
CA LYS A 9 -8.09 0.70 15.44
C LYS A 9 -8.95 1.40 14.39
N VAL A 10 -8.89 2.73 14.34
CA VAL A 10 -9.65 3.57 13.39
C VAL A 10 -9.31 3.24 11.93
N LEU A 11 -8.04 2.89 11.65
CA LEU A 11 -7.59 2.60 10.29
C LEU A 11 -7.78 1.14 9.86
N ARG A 12 -8.11 0.22 10.78
CA ARG A 12 -8.26 -1.22 10.45
C ARG A 12 -9.42 -1.50 9.52
N ALA A 13 -10.58 -0.92 9.80
CA ALA A 13 -11.76 -1.11 8.97
C ALA A 13 -11.56 -0.61 7.53
N PRO A 14 -11.14 0.65 7.28
CA PRO A 14 -10.92 1.13 5.92
C PRO A 14 -9.80 0.35 5.22
N TYR A 15 -8.70 0.03 5.91
CA TYR A 15 -7.63 -0.82 5.35
C TYR A 15 -8.16 -2.19 4.89
N GLN A 16 -8.95 -2.87 5.74
CA GLN A 16 -9.51 -4.17 5.41
C GLN A 16 -10.54 -4.10 4.28
N THR A 17 -11.34 -3.02 4.23
CA THR A 17 -12.26 -2.77 3.12
C THR A 17 -11.52 -2.69 1.80
N GLU A 18 -10.44 -1.91 1.71
CA GLU A 18 -9.63 -1.82 0.50
C GLU A 18 -9.04 -3.18 0.09
N LEU A 19 -8.49 -3.95 1.05
CA LEU A 19 -7.97 -5.30 0.77
C LEU A 19 -9.05 -6.27 0.27
N ASN A 20 -10.24 -6.22 0.86
CA ASN A 20 -11.36 -7.08 0.48
C ASN A 20 -11.90 -6.70 -0.91
N SER A 21 -12.06 -5.41 -1.19
CA SER A 21 -12.48 -4.91 -2.49
C SER A 21 -11.49 -5.32 -3.58
N SER A 22 -10.18 -5.16 -3.33
CA SER A 22 -9.15 -5.67 -4.23
C SER A 22 -9.33 -7.16 -4.52
N LYS A 23 -9.52 -7.98 -3.48
CA LYS A 23 -9.67 -9.43 -3.64
C LYS A 23 -10.91 -9.81 -4.45
N VAL A 24 -12.05 -9.17 -4.18
CA VAL A 24 -13.32 -9.42 -4.89
C VAL A 24 -13.20 -9.02 -6.36
N LEU A 25 -12.70 -7.82 -6.64
CA LEU A 25 -12.55 -7.32 -8.00
C LEU A 25 -11.50 -8.10 -8.80
N PHE A 26 -10.45 -8.58 -8.14
CA PHE A 26 -9.48 -9.47 -8.76
C PHE A 26 -10.13 -10.77 -9.22
N ALA A 27 -10.97 -11.39 -8.38
CA ALA A 27 -11.71 -12.61 -8.74
C ALA A 27 -12.69 -12.37 -9.90
N GLN A 28 -13.25 -11.17 -9.99
CA GLN A 28 -14.10 -10.72 -11.11
C GLN A 28 -13.33 -10.31 -12.37
N LYS A 29 -11.99 -10.48 -12.39
CA LYS A 29 -11.08 -10.05 -13.47
C LYS A 29 -11.08 -8.54 -13.73
N ASN A 30 -11.58 -7.73 -12.80
CA ASN A 30 -11.50 -6.28 -12.87
C ASN A 30 -10.16 -5.79 -12.31
N LEU A 31 -9.09 -6.08 -13.04
CA LEU A 31 -7.71 -5.96 -12.55
C LEU A 31 -7.30 -4.52 -12.24
N ALA A 32 -7.72 -3.54 -13.05
CA ALA A 32 -7.36 -2.15 -12.83
C ALA A 32 -7.96 -1.60 -11.54
N ILE A 33 -9.24 -1.87 -11.28
CA ILE A 33 -9.90 -1.43 -10.05
C ILE A 33 -9.38 -2.22 -8.85
N ALA A 34 -9.11 -3.52 -9.01
CA ALA A 34 -8.49 -4.32 -7.96
C ALA A 34 -7.12 -3.76 -7.54
N TRP A 35 -6.29 -3.37 -8.52
CA TRP A 35 -5.00 -2.73 -8.25
C TRP A 35 -5.17 -1.39 -7.54
N HIS A 36 -6.12 -0.56 -7.97
CA HIS A 36 -6.42 0.73 -7.34
C HIS A 36 -6.74 0.59 -5.85
N HIS A 37 -7.48 -0.45 -5.45
CA HIS A 37 -7.73 -0.73 -4.04
C HIS A 37 -6.47 -1.15 -3.26
N LEU A 38 -5.52 -1.86 -3.90
CA LEU A 38 -4.22 -2.13 -3.25
C LEU A 38 -3.40 -0.83 -3.06
N GLU A 39 -3.41 0.07 -4.04
CA GLU A 39 -2.75 1.38 -3.92
C GLU A 39 -3.32 2.20 -2.75
N ARG A 40 -4.65 2.17 -2.58
CA ARG A 40 -5.32 2.82 -1.46
C ARG A 40 -5.00 2.16 -0.12
N ALA A 41 -5.01 0.83 -0.05
CA ALA A 41 -4.58 0.10 1.15
C ALA A 41 -3.12 0.42 1.51
N HIS A 42 -2.25 0.58 0.50
CA HIS A 42 -0.87 1.00 0.67
C HIS A 42 -0.78 2.40 1.30
N ILE A 43 -1.54 3.38 0.80
CA ILE A 43 -1.62 4.74 1.37
C ILE A 43 -2.08 4.72 2.83
N ILE A 44 -3.12 3.93 3.16
CA ILE A 44 -3.61 3.80 4.56
C ILE A 44 -2.53 3.18 5.46
N GLY A 45 -1.88 2.12 4.99
CA GLY A 45 -0.84 1.39 5.71
C GLY A 45 0.52 2.09 5.71
N GLN A 46 0.67 3.20 4.99
CA GLN A 46 1.97 3.73 4.58
C GLN A 46 2.87 4.14 5.75
N ALA A 47 2.28 4.60 6.85
CA ALA A 47 3.01 5.01 8.06
C ALA A 47 3.25 3.84 9.05
N TYR A 48 2.83 2.62 8.71
CA TYR A 48 2.81 1.46 9.61
C TYR A 48 3.54 0.28 8.97
N PRO A 49 4.78 -0.04 9.39
CA PRO A 49 5.64 -1.02 8.74
C PRO A 49 4.97 -2.36 8.41
N PHE A 50 4.24 -2.96 9.36
CA PHE A 50 3.59 -4.25 9.11
C PHE A 50 2.48 -4.17 8.04
N ALA A 51 1.66 -3.11 8.06
CA ALA A 51 0.60 -2.93 7.08
C ALA A 51 1.20 -2.59 5.70
N HIS A 52 2.19 -1.70 5.66
CA HIS A 52 2.90 -1.34 4.44
C HIS A 52 3.57 -2.55 3.77
N THR A 53 4.35 -3.33 4.51
CA THR A 53 4.99 -4.56 4.00
C THR A 53 3.95 -5.59 3.56
N HIS A 54 2.83 -5.71 4.28
CA HIS A 54 1.75 -6.61 3.88
C HIS A 54 1.16 -6.22 2.51
N VAL A 55 0.92 -4.93 2.26
CA VAL A 55 0.39 -4.51 0.96
C VAL A 55 1.40 -4.73 -0.17
N HIS A 56 2.69 -4.45 0.05
CA HIS A 56 3.73 -4.78 -0.94
C HIS A 56 3.79 -6.28 -1.26
N TRP A 57 3.59 -7.13 -0.25
CA TRP A 57 3.48 -8.57 -0.47
C TRP A 57 2.28 -8.94 -1.34
N LEU A 58 1.13 -8.32 -1.10
CA LEU A 58 -0.06 -8.52 -1.93
C LEU A 58 0.13 -7.98 -3.35
N MET A 59 0.76 -6.81 -3.52
CA MET A 59 1.12 -6.26 -4.84
C MET A 59 2.08 -7.18 -5.59
N LEU A 60 3.06 -7.78 -4.91
CA LEU A 60 3.95 -8.78 -5.51
C LEU A 60 3.16 -10.01 -5.99
N LYS A 61 2.27 -10.55 -5.15
CA LYS A 61 1.40 -11.67 -5.53
C LYS A 61 0.49 -11.32 -6.72
N PHE A 62 -0.04 -10.09 -6.74
CA PHE A 62 -0.83 -9.58 -7.86
C PHE A 62 0.01 -9.55 -9.13
N GLY A 63 1.25 -9.02 -9.06
CA GLY A 63 2.20 -9.00 -10.17
C GLY A 63 2.48 -10.39 -10.75
N PHE A 64 2.66 -11.41 -9.91
CA PHE A 64 2.75 -12.80 -10.36
C PHE A 64 1.48 -13.29 -11.06
N ALA A 65 0.32 -13.01 -10.48
CA ALA A 65 -0.96 -13.48 -11.00
C ALA A 65 -1.30 -12.88 -12.38
N ILE A 66 -0.91 -11.62 -12.62
CA ILE A 66 -1.08 -10.96 -13.94
C ILE A 66 0.16 -11.09 -14.84
N LYS A 67 1.19 -11.86 -14.42
CA LYS A 67 2.46 -12.05 -15.14
C LYS A 67 3.21 -10.75 -15.45
N SER A 68 3.06 -9.72 -14.62
CA SER A 68 3.76 -8.44 -14.76
C SER A 68 5.17 -8.52 -14.18
N ARG A 69 6.17 -8.76 -15.03
CA ARG A 69 7.59 -8.76 -14.63
C ARG A 69 8.02 -7.44 -14.01
N LYS A 70 7.49 -6.32 -14.51
CA LYS A 70 7.77 -4.98 -14.00
C LYS A 70 7.36 -4.83 -12.53
N GLU A 71 6.14 -5.27 -12.18
CA GLU A 71 5.69 -5.23 -10.79
C GLU A 71 6.48 -6.21 -9.92
N ILE A 72 6.72 -7.43 -10.39
CA ILE A 72 7.49 -8.42 -9.63
C ILE A 72 8.87 -7.85 -9.24
N LEU A 73 9.62 -7.33 -10.20
CA LEU A 73 10.95 -6.76 -9.96
C LEU A 73 10.88 -5.48 -9.12
N GLY A 74 9.82 -4.68 -9.27
CA GLY A 74 9.64 -3.45 -8.48
C GLY A 74 9.31 -3.71 -7.02
N GLN A 75 8.54 -4.75 -6.69
CA GLN A 75 8.09 -5.00 -5.32
C GLN A 75 9.16 -5.69 -4.44
N ILE A 76 10.06 -6.49 -5.02
CA ILE A 76 11.16 -7.16 -4.28
C ILE A 76 12.01 -6.18 -3.45
N PRO A 77 12.60 -5.09 -4.01
CA PRO A 77 13.39 -4.16 -3.22
C PRO A 77 12.55 -3.40 -2.19
N ARG A 78 11.26 -3.15 -2.48
CA ARG A 78 10.32 -2.50 -1.55
C ARG A 78 10.04 -3.36 -0.33
N LEU A 79 9.96 -4.68 -0.48
CA LEU A 79 9.85 -5.62 0.63
C LEU A 79 11.13 -5.73 1.47
N LEU A 80 12.30 -5.75 0.81
CA LEU A 80 13.59 -5.96 1.50
C LEU A 80 14.11 -4.70 2.22
N VAL A 81 13.88 -3.52 1.63
CA VAL A 81 14.49 -2.26 2.10
C VAL A 81 13.45 -1.31 2.71
N GLY A 82 12.22 -1.33 2.22
CA GLY A 82 11.15 -0.40 2.63
C GLY A 82 10.59 -0.63 4.04
N GLY A 83 10.67 -1.87 4.55
CA GLY A 83 9.99 -2.24 5.80
C GLY A 83 10.61 -1.70 7.10
N VAL A 84 11.92 -1.40 7.13
CA VAL A 84 12.60 -1.06 8.41
C VAL A 84 13.49 0.18 8.33
N LYS A 85 14.24 0.38 7.25
CA LYS A 85 15.14 1.54 7.12
C LYS A 85 14.43 2.80 6.61
N SER A 86 13.42 2.66 5.75
CA SER A 86 12.69 3.81 5.18
C SER A 86 11.81 4.56 6.20
N PHE A 87 11.40 3.91 7.28
CA PHE A 87 10.58 4.51 8.34
C PHE A 87 11.36 5.38 9.34
N VAL A 88 12.68 5.45 9.22
CA VAL A 88 13.55 6.31 10.06
C VAL A 88 13.67 7.73 9.48
N GLY A 89 13.05 8.00 8.32
CA GLY A 89 13.08 9.29 7.63
C GLY A 89 11.71 9.77 7.14
N VAL A 90 11.71 10.48 6.01
CA VAL A 90 10.50 11.07 5.40
C VAL A 90 9.60 9.97 4.84
N ILE A 91 8.36 9.89 5.34
CA ILE A 91 7.31 9.04 4.76
C ILE A 91 6.77 9.77 3.52
N PRO A 92 6.87 9.19 2.31
CA PRO A 92 6.47 9.86 1.06
C PRO A 92 4.96 9.81 0.88
N VAL A 93 4.21 10.52 1.75
CA VAL A 93 2.75 10.43 1.88
C VAL A 93 2.02 10.43 0.53
N GLY A 94 0.99 9.57 0.43
CA GLY A 94 0.16 9.43 -0.77
C GLY A 94 0.78 8.58 -1.89
N ASN A 95 2.03 8.14 -1.76
CA ASN A 95 2.65 7.24 -2.72
C ASN A 95 1.83 5.95 -2.87
N THR A 96 1.54 5.54 -4.11
CA THR A 96 0.68 4.38 -4.38
C THR A 96 1.41 3.04 -4.30
N GLY A 97 2.74 3.02 -4.27
CA GLY A 97 3.55 1.82 -4.07
C GLY A 97 3.82 0.98 -5.34
N GLY A 98 3.21 1.31 -6.47
CA GLY A 98 3.43 0.61 -7.74
C GLY A 98 4.85 0.77 -8.30
N ALA A 99 5.30 -0.18 -9.13
CA ALA A 99 6.65 -0.15 -9.70
C ALA A 99 6.88 0.99 -10.71
N ASN A 100 5.82 1.63 -11.20
CA ASN A 100 5.84 2.83 -12.03
C ASN A 100 6.04 4.14 -11.25
N VAL A 101 6.00 4.11 -9.90
CA VAL A 101 6.15 5.29 -9.05
C VAL A 101 7.49 5.22 -8.30
N PRO A 102 8.34 6.27 -8.31
CA PRO A 102 9.55 6.30 -7.51
C PRO A 102 9.25 6.15 -6.01
N PRO A 103 10.04 5.37 -5.25
CA PRO A 103 9.71 5.05 -3.86
C PRO A 103 9.59 6.25 -2.93
N LEU A 104 10.34 7.33 -3.17
CA LEU A 104 10.38 8.52 -2.32
C LEU A 104 9.54 9.69 -2.85
N ARG A 105 8.76 9.49 -3.90
CA ARG A 105 7.91 10.56 -4.47
C ARG A 105 6.66 10.74 -3.59
N PRO A 106 6.46 11.89 -2.94
CA PRO A 106 5.18 12.22 -2.32
C PRO A 106 4.11 12.45 -3.40
N MET A 107 2.87 12.12 -3.10
CA MET A 107 1.74 12.27 -4.02
C MET A 107 0.51 12.78 -3.25
N GLU A 108 -0.47 13.28 -3.98
CA GLU A 108 -1.74 13.69 -3.37
C GLU A 108 -2.48 12.48 -2.78
N ILE A 109 -2.98 12.64 -1.55
CA ILE A 109 -3.82 11.65 -0.91
C ILE A 109 -5.26 11.86 -1.40
N PRO A 110 -5.97 10.81 -1.87
CA PRO A 110 -7.39 10.90 -2.19
C PRO A 110 -8.20 11.53 -1.05
N ALA A 111 -9.10 12.47 -1.35
CA ALA A 111 -9.77 13.28 -0.33
C ALA A 111 -10.53 12.44 0.72
N ASP A 112 -11.11 11.32 0.29
CA ASP A 112 -11.77 10.36 1.17
C ASP A 112 -10.80 9.67 2.14
N LEU A 113 -9.60 9.30 1.68
CA LEU A 113 -8.54 8.77 2.53
C LEU A 113 -7.95 9.85 3.44
N GLN A 114 -7.82 11.09 2.97
CA GLN A 114 -7.30 12.20 3.78
C GLN A 114 -8.17 12.41 5.03
N ASN A 115 -9.49 12.36 4.87
CA ASN A 115 -10.43 12.45 5.99
C ASN A 115 -10.20 11.34 7.00
N ILE A 116 -10.05 10.09 6.56
CA ILE A 116 -9.79 8.94 7.44
C ILE A 116 -8.44 9.10 8.17
N LEU A 117 -7.39 9.52 7.46
CA LEU A 117 -6.04 9.65 8.00
C LEU A 117 -5.89 10.83 8.97
N ASN A 118 -6.72 11.87 8.87
CA ASN A 118 -6.70 13.00 9.81
C ASN A 118 -7.32 12.65 11.18
N HIS A 119 -8.12 11.58 11.27
CA HIS A 119 -8.83 11.15 12.49
C HIS A 119 -8.20 9.91 13.15
N ARG A 120 -6.91 9.63 12.89
CA ARG A 120 -6.20 8.39 13.27
C ARG A 120 -5.47 8.45 14.63
#